data_AF-A0A0Q4NC94-F1
#
_entry.id   AF-A0A0Q4NC94-F1
#
_cell.length_a   1.000
_cell.length_b   1.000
_cell.length_c   1.000
_cell.angle_alpha   90.00
_cell.angle_beta   90.00
_cell.angle_gamma   90.00
#
_symmetry.space_group_name_H-M   'P 1'
#
loop_
_entity.id
_entity.type
_entity.pdbx_description
1 polymer ?
#
loop_
_entity_poly.entity_id
_entity_poly.type
_entity_poly.pdbx_seq_one_letter_code
_entity_poly.pdbx_strand_id
1 'polypeptide(L)'
;MALKGKPRDNLTVGALYFDFDTLDTDQGNLGGRELDLYVEWMVNDHLLISPLVGFYKPERSAANGGTQLGGRDTRTYMQLLVGTFF
;
A
#
# COMPACT_ATOMS: atom_id res chain seq x y z
N MET A 1 1.16 -3.96 10.60
CA MET A 1 1.19 -2.92 11.65
C MET A 1 0.65 -1.62 11.07
N ALA A 2 0.07 -0.75 11.89
CA ALA A 2 -0.47 0.54 11.44
C ALA A 2 -0.11 1.65 12.43
N LEU A 3 0.30 2.80 11.89
CA LEU A 3 0.52 4.03 12.63
C LEU A 3 -0.28 5.14 11.96
N LYS A 4 -1.03 5.93 12.73
CA LYS A 4 -1.77 7.07 12.19
C LYS A 4 -1.78 8.24 13.16
N GLY A 5 -1.86 9.44 12.60
CA GLY A 5 -1.99 10.69 13.32
C GLY A 5 -3.03 11.60 12.68
N LYS A 6 -3.67 12.43 13.49
CA LYS A 6 -4.63 13.46 13.06
C LYS A 6 -4.11 14.83 13.45
N PRO A 7 -3.24 15.46 12.64
CA PRO A 7 -2.75 16.80 12.94
C PRO A 7 -3.85 17.87 12.89
N ARG A 8 -4.96 17.59 12.20
CA ARG A 8 -6.17 18.43 12.12
C ARG A 8 -7.40 17.52 12.02
N ASP A 9 -8.58 18.05 12.34
CA ASP A 9 -9.83 17.26 12.34
C ASP A 9 -10.18 16.68 10.96
N ASN A 10 -9.86 17.41 9.89
CA ASN A 10 -10.14 17.02 8.51
C ASN A 10 -8.96 16.33 7.80
N LEU A 11 -7.86 16.06 8.51
CA LEU A 11 -6.63 15.52 7.93
C LEU A 11 -6.09 14.37 8.77
N THR A 12 -6.06 13.18 8.18
CA THR A 12 -5.37 12.01 8.74
C THR A 12 -4.14 11.71 7.91
N VAL A 13 -3.04 11.37 8.56
CA VAL A 13 -1.84 10.85 7.91
C VAL A 13 -1.49 9.52 8.56
N GLY A 14 -0.98 8.58 7.78
CA GLY A 14 -0.65 7.28 8.33
C GLY A 14 0.36 6.49 7.51
N ALA A 15 0.83 5.43 8.15
CA ALA A 15 1.72 4.44 7.61
C ALA A 15 1.16 3.05 7.90
N LEU A 16 1.13 2.20 6.88
CA LEU A 16 0.76 0.80 6.99
C LEU A 16 1.97 -0.04 6.61
N TYR A 17 2.32 -1.01 7.46
CA TYR A 17 3.37 -1.98 7.17
C TYR A 17 2.76 -3.37 7.11
N PHE A 18 2.95 -4.05 5.99
CA PHE A 18 2.52 -5.41 5.75
C PHE A 18 3.72 -6.34 5.63
N ASP A 19 3.60 -7.50 6.24
CA ASP A 19 4.55 -8.60 6.15
C ASP A 19 3.70 -9.85 6.02
N PHE A 20 3.77 -10.50 4.86
CA PHE A 20 2.86 -11.59 4.52
C PHE A 20 3.59 -12.72 3.81
N ASP A 21 3.27 -13.93 4.24
CA ASP A 21 3.80 -15.17 3.72
C ASP A 21 2.78 -15.86 2.80
N THR A 22 3.29 -16.61 1.83
CA THR A 22 2.45 -17.46 1.00
C THR A 22 2.10 -18.75 1.76
N LEU A 23 0.81 -19.06 1.88
CA LEU A 23 0.35 -20.30 2.53
C LEU A 23 0.46 -21.52 1.62
N ASP A 24 0.15 -21.38 0.34
CA ASP A 24 0.26 -22.43 -0.68
C ASP A 24 1.20 -21.98 -1.80
N THR A 25 2.33 -22.66 -1.92
CA THR A 25 3.39 -22.32 -2.89
C THR A 25 3.25 -23.04 -4.22
N ASP A 26 2.24 -23.90 -4.41
CA ASP A 26 2.08 -24.68 -5.64
C ASP A 26 1.83 -23.79 -6.87
N GLN A 27 1.29 -22.58 -6.65
CA GLN A 27 1.07 -21.56 -7.68
C GLN A 27 2.14 -20.45 -7.69
N GLY A 28 3.20 -20.62 -6.90
CA GLY A 28 4.26 -19.63 -6.71
C GLY A 28 4.12 -18.80 -5.43
N ASN A 29 5.24 -18.20 -5.00
CA ASN A 29 5.31 -17.38 -3.80
C ASN A 29 4.81 -15.95 -4.09
N LEU A 30 3.74 -15.58 -3.40
CA LEU A 30 3.12 -14.26 -3.35
C LEU A 30 3.61 -13.42 -2.17
N GLY A 31 4.49 -13.97 -1.33
CA GLY A 31 4.96 -13.35 -0.10
C GLY A 31 5.71 -12.05 -0.38
N GLY A 32 5.62 -11.13 0.57
CA GLY A 32 6.22 -9.83 0.41
C GLY A 32 6.08 -8.96 1.64
N ARG A 33 6.82 -7.85 1.59
CA ARG A 33 6.73 -6.76 2.55
C ARG A 33 6.32 -5.50 1.84
N GLU A 34 5.46 -4.72 2.48
CA GLU A 34 4.93 -3.50 1.92
C GLU A 34 4.88 -2.40 2.96
N LEU A 35 5.29 -1.19 2.56
CA LEU A 35 5.12 0.01 3.35
C LEU A 35 4.32 1.02 2.53
N ASP A 36 3.16 1.39 3.06
CA ASP A 36 2.31 2.42 2.47
C ASP A 36 2.29 3.66 3.34
N LEU A 37 2.49 4.80 2.71
CA LEU A 37 2.31 6.12 3.33
C LEU A 37 1.10 6.78 2.69
N TYR A 38 0.15 7.22 3.51
CA TYR A 38 -1.11 7.75 3.01
C TYR A 38 -1.53 9.02 3.73
N VAL A 39 -2.35 9.80 3.03
CA VAL A 39 -3.05 10.96 3.56
C VAL A 39 -4.53 10.76 3.29
N GLU A 40 -5.40 11.04 4.26
CA GLU A 40 -6.84 11.16 4.05
C GLU A 40 -7.23 12.60 4.37
N TRP A 41 -7.71 13.33 3.37
CA TRP A 41 -8.04 14.74 3.50
C TRP A 41 -9.47 15.02 3.06
N MET A 42 -10.31 15.38 4.04
CA MET A 42 -11.61 16.00 3.76
C MET A 42 -11.37 17.46 3.39
N VAL A 43 -11.35 17.74 2.09
CA VAL A 43 -11.14 19.09 1.53
C VAL A 43 -12.29 20.01 1.96
N ASN A 44 -13.50 19.46 1.98
CA ASN A 44 -14.72 20.03 2.53
C ASN A 44 -15.68 18.87 2.88
N ASP A 45 -16.89 19.18 3.35
CA ASP A 45 -17.89 18.18 3.77
C ASP A 45 -18.35 17.24 2.65
N HIS A 46 -18.04 17.54 1.39
CA HIS A 46 -18.48 16.81 0.20
C HIS A 46 -17.34 16.16 -0.58
N LEU A 47 -16.07 16.37 -0.22
CA LEU A 47 -14.93 15.92 -1.01
C LEU A 47 -13.79 15.35 -0.15
N LEU A 48 -13.51 14.07 -0.34
CA LEU A 48 -12.34 13.36 0.16
C LEU A 48 -11.30 13.20 -0.94
N ILE A 49 -10.05 13.55 -0.63
CA ILE A 49 -8.88 13.21 -1.45
C ILE A 49 -7.93 12.38 -0.58
N SER A 50 -7.56 11.19 -1.06
CA SER A 50 -6.68 10.27 -0.33
C SER A 50 -5.56 9.73 -1.24
N PRO A 51 -4.40 10.41 -1.33
CA PRO A 51 -3.23 9.88 -2.01
C PRO A 51 -2.49 8.88 -1.13
N LEU A 52 -1.88 7.88 -1.77
CA LEU A 52 -1.02 6.89 -1.15
C LEU A 52 0.22 6.67 -2.04
N VAL A 53 1.39 6.54 -1.41
CA VAL A 53 2.60 6.01 -2.04
C VAL A 53 2.98 4.72 -1.33
N GLY A 54 3.12 3.65 -2.11
CA GLY A 54 3.40 2.32 -1.61
C GLY A 54 4.75 1.81 -2.09
N PHE A 55 5.47 1.12 -1.20
CA PHE A 55 6.77 0.51 -1.45
C PHE A 55 6.64 -0.99 -1.21
N TYR A 56 6.57 -1.76 -2.29
CA TYR A 56 6.38 -3.20 -2.26
C TYR A 56 7.69 -3.93 -2.58
N LYS A 57 8.08 -4.87 -1.72
CA LYS A 57 9.23 -5.75 -1.91
C LYS A 57 8.79 -7.21 -1.87
N PRO A 58 8.79 -7.93 -3.00
CA PRO A 58 8.45 -9.34 -3.00
C PRO A 58 9.55 -10.19 -2.38
N GLU A 59 9.19 -11.37 -1.88
CA GLU A 59 10.16 -12.35 -1.39
C GLU A 59 10.84 -13.13 -2.52
N ARG A 60 10.15 -13.31 -3.65
CA ARG A 60 10.67 -14.02 -4.84
C ARG A 60 10.27 -13.30 -6.12
N SER A 61 11.16 -13.33 -7.11
CA SER A 61 10.85 -12.91 -8.48
C SER A 61 10.15 -14.03 -9.25
N ALA A 62 9.50 -13.69 -10.37
CA ALA A 62 8.90 -14.66 -11.27
C ALA A 62 9.91 -15.71 -11.78
N ALA A 63 11.15 -15.29 -12.04
CA ALA A 63 12.24 -16.20 -12.44
C ALA A 63 12.68 -17.17 -11.33
N ASN A 64 12.31 -16.91 -10.07
CA ASN A 64 12.72 -17.67 -8.89
C ASN A 64 11.52 -18.18 -8.08
N GLY A 65 10.42 -18.53 -8.75
CA GLY A 65 9.25 -19.17 -8.12
C GLY A 65 8.32 -18.23 -7.37
N GLY A 66 8.39 -16.92 -7.64
CA GLY A 66 7.35 -15.95 -7.28
C GLY A 66 6.46 -15.58 -8.47
N THR A 67 5.68 -14.52 -8.35
CA THR A 67 4.80 -14.03 -9.45
C THR A 67 5.24 -12.69 -10.04
N GLN A 68 6.28 -12.08 -9.47
CA GLN A 68 6.67 -10.71 -9.81
C GLN A 68 7.66 -10.63 -10.98
N LEU A 69 7.21 -10.10 -12.11
CA LEU A 69 7.99 -9.96 -13.36
C LEU A 69 9.04 -8.86 -13.26
N GLY A 70 10.29 -9.11 -13.67
CA GLY A 70 11.34 -8.07 -13.70
C GLY A 70 12.23 -8.01 -12.45
N GLY A 71 12.07 -8.94 -11.49
CA GLY A 71 13.03 -9.12 -10.38
C GLY A 71 12.39 -9.13 -9.00
N ARG A 72 13.24 -9.03 -7.97
CA ARG A 72 12.87 -9.01 -6.53
C ARG A 72 13.15 -7.65 -5.87
N ASP A 73 13.35 -6.63 -6.69
CA ASP A 73 13.65 -5.30 -6.20
C ASP A 73 12.40 -4.61 -5.66
N THR A 74 12.62 -3.59 -4.83
CA THR A 74 11.53 -2.79 -4.29
C THR A 74 10.88 -2.00 -5.41
N ARG A 75 9.56 -2.07 -5.49
CA ARG A 75 8.74 -1.34 -6.45
C ARG A 75 7.99 -0.25 -5.72
N THR A 76 7.92 0.90 -6.36
CA THR A 76 7.14 2.03 -5.87
C THR A 76 5.91 2.20 -6.75
N TYR A 77 4.77 2.44 -6.12
CA TYR A 77 3.55 2.79 -6.82
C TYR A 77 2.83 3.94 -6.12
N MET A 78 1.89 4.55 -6.84
CA MET A 78 1.06 5.63 -6.32
C MET A 78 -0.40 5.29 -6.59
N GLN A 79 -1.25 5.54 -5.60
CA GLN A 79 -2.69 5.44 -5.71
C GLN A 79 -3.34 6.76 -5.31
N LEU A 80 -4.46 7.09 -5.94
CA LEU A 80 -5.29 8.23 -5.57
C LEU A 80 -6.74 7.77 -5.46
N LEU A 81 -7.32 7.96 -4.27
CA LEU A 81 -8.75 7.80 -4.04
C LEU A 81 -9.40 9.17 -3.96
N VAL A 82 -10.52 9.32 -4.66
CA VAL A 82 -11.37 10.52 -4.61
C VAL A 82 -12.78 10.08 -4.26
N GLY A 83 -13.33 10.66 -3.19
CA GLY A 83 -14.68 10.38 -2.72
C GLY A 83 -15.53 11.65 -2.71
N THR A 84 -16.78 11.54 -3.12
CA THR A 84 -17.75 12.64 -3.08
C THR A 84 -18.97 12.25 -2.24
N PHE A 85 -19.48 13.18 -1.44
CA PHE A 85 -20.66 12.98 -0.58
C PHE A 85 -21.74 14.01 -0.95
N PHE A 86 -23.00 13.59 -0.97
CA PHE A 86 -24.16 14.40 -1.39
C PHE A 86 -25.31 14.25 -0.38
#